data_AF-A0A2N5ND03-F1
#
_entry.id   AF-A0A2N5ND03-F1
#
_cell.length_a   1.000
_cell.length_b   1.000
_cell.length_c   1.000
_cell.angle_alpha   90.00
_cell.angle_beta   90.00
_cell.angle_gamma   90.00
#
_symmetry.space_group_name_H-M   'P 1'
#
loop_
_entity.id
_entity.type
_entity.pdbx_description
1 polymer ?
#
loop_
_entity_poly.entity_id
_entity_poly.type
_entity_poly.pdbx_seq_one_letter_code
_entity_poly.pdbx_strand_id
1 'polypeptide(L)'
;MKERDEGVQEQTGGLAPAEAEAVREEAAAAYASSFEAEPASIESGKADGGAFAEGYRPVAVRSKGASLGQEPDSGPSSVSREGRIEALLPSGSAWEREWRRAAEAQYDQHMGEIGRELDQDILIALVGDVNAGKSSTLNRIVGEPVAGVGAEPGETAAIKPYLFKDRIFFVDTPGLNDVRLENSQLTMDYYRKADIILFFLNAAGTVYSEAEKRSFEAIRDANANIVVVLNKIDAADEVERIVERVRAETGGRFDIVPVSSRTGENIDRLRATILELLRKKSKDLLFARNLKEKSATANKWILGAAASAGAIGAAPIPGADIVPITAVQIGLLTRLAVLYGRPISKETARELVLATVVGNIGKSVFRQVVKLFPGAGSIAGASVAGAMTLALGYAVKYAYEHDMEISTATVTKLYGMFRKQQGAAGTAGT
;
A
#
# COMPACT_ATOMS: atom_id res chain seq x y z
N MET A 1 39.67 -35.79 -2.73
CA MET A 1 38.27 -36.25 -2.88
C MET A 1 37.42 -35.23 -2.14
N LYS A 2 36.86 -34.19 -2.75
CA LYS A 2 35.88 -34.11 -3.86
C LYS A 2 34.57 -34.83 -3.50
N GLU A 3 33.47 -34.08 -3.68
CA GLU A 3 32.02 -34.46 -3.64
C GLU A 3 31.34 -34.41 -2.26
N ARG A 4 30.16 -33.79 -2.06
CA ARG A 4 29.16 -33.13 -2.94
C ARG A 4 28.46 -32.02 -2.16
N ASP A 5 28.37 -30.84 -2.76
CA ASP A 5 27.45 -29.78 -2.38
C ASP A 5 26.55 -29.59 -3.61
N GLU A 6 25.44 -30.33 -3.67
CA GLU A 6 24.45 -30.19 -4.73
C GLU A 6 23.38 -29.23 -4.24
N GLY A 7 23.40 -28.04 -4.83
CA GLY A 7 22.48 -26.96 -4.56
C GLY A 7 21.04 -27.32 -4.90
N VAL A 8 20.15 -26.96 -3.99
CA VAL A 8 18.74 -26.74 -4.31
C VAL A 8 18.67 -25.37 -4.99
N GLN A 9 18.77 -25.35 -6.32
CA GLN A 9 18.39 -24.18 -7.11
C GLN A 9 16.87 -24.05 -7.04
N GLU A 10 16.43 -22.96 -6.41
CA GLU A 10 15.06 -22.49 -6.40
C GLU A 10 14.66 -22.12 -7.84
N GLN A 11 13.98 -23.03 -8.55
CA GLN A 11 13.29 -22.72 -9.80
C GLN A 11 12.03 -21.90 -9.47
N THR A 12 12.21 -20.60 -9.24
CA THR A 12 11.11 -19.64 -9.38
C THR A 12 10.99 -19.31 -10.87
N GLY A 13 9.82 -19.58 -11.45
CA GLY A 13 9.53 -19.35 -12.87
C GLY A 13 9.42 -17.87 -13.21
N GLY A 14 10.54 -17.14 -13.16
CA GLY A 14 10.67 -15.79 -13.68
C GLY A 14 11.10 -15.80 -15.14
N LEU A 15 10.52 -14.90 -15.95
CA LEU A 15 10.97 -14.62 -17.31
C LEU A 15 12.46 -14.22 -17.31
N ALA A 16 13.18 -14.53 -18.39
CA ALA A 16 14.54 -14.04 -18.56
C ALA A 16 14.54 -12.50 -18.63
N PRO A 17 15.61 -11.79 -18.22
CA PRO A 17 15.62 -10.33 -18.18
C PRO A 17 15.21 -9.65 -19.50
N ALA A 18 15.65 -10.18 -20.64
CA ALA A 18 15.30 -9.66 -21.97
C ALA A 18 13.82 -9.90 -22.32
N GLU A 19 13.24 -11.03 -21.90
CA GLU A 19 11.81 -11.32 -22.11
C GLU A 19 10.93 -10.40 -21.26
N ALA A 20 11.35 -10.14 -20.01
CA ALA A 20 10.66 -9.20 -19.14
C ALA A 20 10.71 -7.75 -19.65
N GLU A 21 11.80 -7.36 -20.32
CA GLU A 21 11.93 -6.05 -20.97
C GLU A 21 11.02 -5.93 -22.19
N ALA A 22 10.99 -6.93 -23.07
CA ALA A 22 10.11 -6.95 -24.23
C ALA A 22 8.61 -6.84 -23.85
N VAL A 23 8.18 -7.57 -22.81
CA VAL A 23 6.80 -7.49 -22.30
C VAL A 23 6.47 -6.08 -21.79
N ARG A 24 7.44 -5.39 -21.15
CA ARG A 24 7.25 -4.00 -20.68
C ARG A 24 7.14 -3.02 -21.84
N GLU A 25 7.97 -3.18 -22.88
CA GLU A 25 7.93 -2.34 -24.07
C GLU A 25 6.61 -2.50 -24.83
N GLU A 26 6.12 -3.73 -25.00
CA GLU A 26 4.84 -4.02 -25.65
C GLU A 26 3.68 -3.38 -24.87
N ALA A 27 3.63 -3.55 -23.55
CA ALA A 27 2.61 -2.95 -22.69
C ALA A 27 2.67 -1.41 -22.72
N ALA A 28 3.87 -0.82 -22.73
CA ALA A 28 4.06 0.62 -22.86
C ALA A 28 3.58 1.15 -24.22
N ALA A 29 3.85 0.43 -25.31
CA ALA A 29 3.40 0.78 -26.65
C ALA A 29 1.86 0.67 -26.78
N ALA A 30 1.25 -0.37 -26.21
CA ALA A 30 -0.20 -0.53 -26.16
C ALA A 30 -0.84 0.62 -25.36
N TYR A 31 -0.26 0.99 -24.21
CA TYR A 31 -0.73 2.11 -23.41
C TYR A 31 -0.59 3.44 -24.16
N ALA A 32 0.55 3.70 -24.82
CA ALA A 32 0.76 4.90 -25.62
C ALA A 32 -0.26 5.04 -26.77
N SER A 33 -0.57 3.93 -27.45
CA SER A 33 -1.55 3.91 -28.55
C SER A 33 -2.96 4.29 -28.08
N SER A 34 -3.29 4.05 -26.81
CA SER A 34 -4.58 4.48 -26.22
C SER A 34 -4.72 6.01 -26.09
N PHE A 35 -3.62 6.76 -26.21
CA PHE A 35 -3.63 8.22 -26.22
C PHE A 35 -3.82 8.80 -27.63
N GLU A 36 -3.45 8.05 -28.67
CA GLU A 36 -3.50 8.47 -30.07
C GLU A 36 -4.83 8.13 -30.77
N ALA A 37 -5.60 7.20 -30.21
CA ALA A 37 -6.93 6.89 -30.72
C ALA A 37 -7.88 8.09 -30.50
N GLU A 38 -8.24 8.78 -31.58
CA GLU A 38 -9.34 9.76 -31.57
C GLU A 38 -10.61 9.12 -31.00
N PRO A 39 -11.48 9.87 -30.30
CA PRO A 39 -12.75 9.34 -29.86
C PRO A 39 -13.57 9.01 -31.11
N ALA A 40 -13.61 7.73 -31.47
CA ALA A 40 -14.54 7.23 -32.47
C ALA A 40 -15.94 7.73 -32.06
N SER A 41 -16.59 8.44 -32.99
CA SER A 41 -17.99 8.81 -32.87
C SER A 41 -18.77 7.59 -32.40
N ILE A 42 -19.31 7.66 -31.19
CA ILE A 42 -20.09 6.58 -30.58
C ILE A 42 -21.38 6.46 -31.40
N GLU A 43 -21.36 5.63 -32.43
CA GLU A 43 -22.57 4.96 -32.87
C GLU A 43 -22.92 3.91 -31.81
N SER A 44 -24.15 4.02 -31.31
CA SER A 44 -24.76 3.12 -30.34
C SER A 44 -24.71 1.67 -30.82
N GLY A 45 -23.71 0.92 -30.36
CA GLY A 45 -23.57 -0.51 -30.57
C GLY A 45 -23.13 -1.18 -29.28
N LYS A 46 -23.84 -2.24 -28.89
CA LYS A 46 -23.73 -2.97 -27.62
C LYS A 46 -22.28 -3.25 -27.20
N ALA A 47 -21.99 -2.98 -25.93
CA ALA A 47 -20.76 -3.38 -25.27
C ALA A 47 -20.75 -4.90 -25.06
N ASP A 48 -20.00 -5.61 -25.90
CA ASP A 48 -19.55 -6.96 -25.59
C ASP A 48 -18.28 -6.86 -24.74
N GLY A 49 -18.45 -7.08 -23.44
CA GLY A 49 -17.34 -7.28 -22.52
C GLY A 49 -16.69 -8.63 -22.78
N GLY A 50 -15.45 -8.63 -23.26
CA GLY A 50 -14.72 -9.86 -23.51
C GLY A 50 -13.24 -9.61 -23.81
N ALA A 51 -12.42 -10.45 -23.19
CA ALA A 51 -10.98 -10.62 -23.39
C ALA A 51 -10.06 -9.57 -22.74
N PHE A 52 -9.78 -9.74 -21.45
CA PHE A 52 -8.42 -9.81 -20.86
C PHE A 52 -8.55 -10.33 -19.43
N ALA A 53 -8.84 -11.63 -19.28
CA ALA A 53 -8.93 -12.30 -17.99
C ALA A 53 -8.60 -13.79 -18.13
N GLU A 54 -7.37 -14.11 -18.52
CA GLU A 54 -6.82 -15.46 -18.36
C GLU A 54 -5.48 -15.34 -17.65
N GLY A 55 -5.44 -15.77 -16.38
CA GLY A 55 -4.18 -15.76 -15.63
C GLY A 55 -4.25 -15.80 -14.10
N TYR A 56 -5.32 -16.28 -13.47
CA TYR A 56 -5.24 -16.64 -12.04
C TYR A 56 -6.22 -17.76 -11.70
N ARG A 57 -5.69 -18.96 -11.40
CA ARG A 57 -6.46 -20.08 -10.84
C ARG A 57 -6.01 -20.30 -9.39
N PRO A 58 -6.92 -20.26 -8.40
CA PRO A 58 -6.59 -20.68 -7.05
C PRO A 58 -6.38 -22.20 -7.01
N VAL A 59 -5.27 -22.62 -6.40
CA VAL A 59 -4.95 -24.03 -6.15
C VAL A 59 -5.83 -24.56 -5.03
N ALA A 60 -6.69 -25.54 -5.34
CA ALA A 60 -7.50 -26.24 -4.35
C ALA A 60 -6.65 -27.28 -3.60
N VAL A 61 -6.58 -27.19 -2.27
CA VAL A 61 -5.95 -28.20 -1.41
C VAL A 61 -7.06 -29.03 -0.75
N ARG A 62 -7.11 -30.32 -1.07
CA ARG A 62 -7.98 -31.32 -0.44
C ARG A 62 -7.42 -31.72 0.93
N SER A 63 -8.20 -31.61 2.00
CA SER A 63 -7.92 -32.27 3.27
C SER A 63 -8.58 -33.67 3.31
N LYS A 64 -7.80 -34.70 3.65
CA LYS A 64 -8.30 -36.04 4.00
C LYS A 64 -8.53 -36.10 5.51
N GLY A 65 -9.66 -36.68 5.92
CA GLY A 65 -10.01 -36.89 7.33
C GLY A 65 -9.60 -38.25 7.90
N ALA A 66 -10.06 -38.46 9.14
CA ALA A 66 -10.03 -39.64 10.04
C ALA A 66 -8.80 -39.76 10.97
N SER A 67 -8.88 -40.14 12.26
CA SER A 67 -9.94 -40.34 13.25
C SER A 67 -9.27 -40.88 14.52
N LEU A 68 -9.53 -40.33 15.71
CA LEU A 68 -9.23 -40.90 17.04
C LEU A 68 -10.26 -40.25 17.99
N GLY A 69 -11.01 -40.86 18.91
CA GLY A 69 -10.96 -42.11 19.65
C GLY A 69 -11.42 -41.77 21.08
N GLN A 70 -12.62 -42.20 21.49
CA GLN A 70 -13.18 -42.11 22.87
C GLN A 70 -12.33 -42.97 23.84
N GLU A 71 -12.22 -42.80 25.17
CA GLU A 71 -13.17 -42.50 26.28
C GLU A 71 -12.33 -42.37 27.63
N PRO A 72 -12.85 -42.45 28.90
CA PRO A 72 -13.39 -41.38 29.79
C PRO A 72 -12.76 -41.26 31.23
N ASP A 73 -13.42 -40.44 32.08
CA ASP A 73 -13.51 -40.45 33.58
C ASP A 73 -12.40 -39.73 34.40
N SER A 74 -12.56 -39.04 35.54
CA SER A 74 -13.64 -38.83 36.53
C SER A 74 -13.24 -37.68 37.51
N GLY A 75 -14.21 -36.91 38.06
CA GLY A 75 -14.13 -36.37 39.45
C GLY A 75 -13.77 -34.88 39.69
N PRO A 76 -14.20 -34.24 40.80
CA PRO A 76 -15.00 -33.02 40.72
C PRO A 76 -14.39 -31.71 41.29
N SER A 77 -15.04 -30.61 40.89
CA SER A 77 -15.24 -29.35 41.64
C SER A 77 -14.10 -28.33 41.75
N SER A 78 -14.19 -27.28 40.93
CA SER A 78 -14.25 -25.89 41.42
C SER A 78 -14.80 -25.02 40.30
N VAL A 79 -15.92 -24.33 40.54
CA VAL A 79 -16.52 -23.44 39.55
C VAL A 79 -15.59 -22.24 39.41
N SER A 80 -14.74 -22.30 38.40
CA SER A 80 -13.75 -21.27 38.13
C SER A 80 -14.42 -20.05 37.51
N ARG A 81 -13.82 -18.87 37.70
CA ARG A 81 -14.34 -17.58 37.21
C ARG A 81 -14.52 -17.56 35.68
N GLU A 82 -13.98 -18.54 34.94
CA GLU A 82 -14.25 -18.76 33.52
C GLU A 82 -15.73 -19.01 33.20
N GLY A 83 -16.50 -19.63 34.10
CA GLY A 83 -17.92 -19.95 33.86
C GLY A 83 -18.87 -18.74 33.78
N ARG A 84 -18.41 -17.53 34.11
CA ARG A 84 -19.20 -16.30 33.94
C ARG A 84 -19.04 -15.65 32.55
N ILE A 85 -18.05 -16.06 31.77
CA ILE A 85 -17.82 -15.51 30.41
C ILE A 85 -18.53 -16.38 29.35
N GLU A 86 -18.58 -17.70 29.54
CA GLU A 86 -19.44 -18.59 28.72
C GLU A 86 -20.93 -18.24 28.81
N ALA A 87 -21.35 -17.62 29.92
CA ALA A 87 -22.73 -17.15 30.10
C ALA A 87 -23.06 -15.86 29.31
N LEU A 88 -22.08 -15.20 28.68
CA LEU A 88 -22.31 -13.94 27.93
C LEU A 88 -22.39 -14.11 26.42
N LEU A 89 -21.95 -15.23 25.84
CA LEU A 89 -22.13 -15.52 24.42
C LEU A 89 -22.37 -17.03 24.22
N PRO A 90 -23.62 -17.46 23.94
CA PRO A 90 -23.92 -18.88 23.80
C PRO A 90 -23.22 -19.45 22.57
N SER A 91 -22.41 -20.49 22.76
CA SER A 91 -21.78 -21.26 21.70
C SER A 91 -22.85 -21.85 20.76
N GLY A 92 -22.75 -21.58 19.45
CA GLY A 92 -23.68 -22.08 18.43
C GLY A 92 -24.97 -21.28 18.20
N SER A 93 -25.10 -20.09 18.81
CA SER A 93 -26.34 -19.30 18.74
C SER A 93 -26.45 -18.42 17.48
N ALA A 94 -27.67 -17.94 17.20
CA ALA A 94 -28.03 -17.26 15.94
C ALA A 94 -27.12 -16.07 15.58
N TRP A 95 -26.57 -15.38 16.57
CA TRP A 95 -25.65 -14.26 16.37
C TRP A 95 -24.33 -14.69 15.71
N GLU A 96 -23.80 -15.89 15.99
CA GLU A 96 -22.54 -16.38 15.40
C GLU A 96 -22.71 -16.65 13.90
N ARG A 97 -23.88 -17.15 13.49
CA ARG A 97 -24.24 -17.32 12.08
C ARG A 97 -24.43 -15.99 11.37
N GLU A 98 -25.01 -15.00 12.06
CA GLU A 98 -25.19 -13.65 11.53
C GLU A 98 -23.86 -12.92 11.37
N TRP A 99 -23.03 -12.92 12.41
CA TRP A 99 -21.68 -12.36 12.39
C TRP A 99 -20.81 -13.03 11.32
N ARG A 100 -20.84 -14.36 11.21
CA ARG A 100 -20.12 -15.09 10.16
C ARG A 100 -20.55 -14.62 8.77
N ARG A 101 -21.86 -14.55 8.50
CA ARG A 101 -22.37 -14.05 7.22
C ARG A 101 -21.92 -12.62 6.94
N ALA A 102 -21.96 -11.75 7.94
CA ALA A 102 -21.51 -10.38 7.81
C ALA A 102 -19.99 -10.30 7.52
N ALA A 103 -19.17 -11.05 8.26
CA ALA A 103 -17.73 -11.15 8.05
C ALA A 103 -17.39 -11.63 6.63
N GLU A 104 -18.05 -12.69 6.17
CA GLU A 104 -17.86 -13.24 4.82
C GLU A 104 -18.28 -12.25 3.73
N ALA A 105 -19.39 -11.54 3.93
CA ALA A 105 -19.86 -10.50 3.02
C ALA A 105 -18.88 -9.31 2.96
N GLN A 106 -18.34 -8.87 4.10
CA GLN A 106 -17.32 -7.82 4.14
C GLN A 106 -16.02 -8.25 3.46
N TYR A 107 -15.63 -9.52 3.60
CA TYR A 107 -14.47 -10.06 2.90
C TYR A 107 -14.67 -9.99 1.38
N ASP A 108 -15.81 -10.49 0.88
CA ASP A 108 -16.12 -10.48 -0.56
C ASP A 108 -16.19 -9.06 -1.11
N GLN A 109 -16.83 -8.15 -0.36
CA GLN A 109 -16.91 -6.75 -0.72
C GLN A 109 -15.51 -6.12 -0.86
N HIS A 110 -14.65 -6.26 0.16
CA HIS A 110 -13.31 -5.68 0.13
C HIS A 110 -12.42 -6.30 -0.94
N MET A 111 -12.49 -7.61 -1.16
CA MET A 111 -11.74 -8.25 -2.25
C MET A 111 -12.22 -7.78 -3.63
N GLY A 112 -13.53 -7.53 -3.80
CA GLY A 112 -14.08 -6.93 -5.02
C GLY A 112 -13.66 -5.47 -5.24
N GLU A 113 -13.59 -4.68 -4.16
CA GLU A 113 -13.03 -3.31 -4.19
C GLU A 113 -11.55 -3.32 -4.56
N ILE A 114 -10.76 -4.20 -3.93
CA ILE A 114 -9.34 -4.38 -4.21
C ILE A 114 -9.11 -4.82 -5.65
N GLY A 115 -9.90 -5.77 -6.17
CA GLY A 115 -9.81 -6.17 -7.58
C GLY A 115 -9.95 -4.98 -8.53
N ARG A 116 -10.99 -4.15 -8.32
CA ARG A 116 -11.19 -2.92 -9.10
C ARG A 116 -10.07 -1.90 -8.95
N GLU A 117 -9.45 -1.81 -7.78
CA GLU A 117 -8.28 -0.95 -7.56
C GLU A 117 -7.03 -1.46 -8.32
N LEU A 118 -6.82 -2.77 -8.36
CA LEU A 118 -5.70 -3.41 -9.04
C LEU A 118 -5.84 -3.46 -10.58
N ASP A 119 -7.06 -3.39 -11.09
CA ASP A 119 -7.35 -3.39 -12.53
C ASP A 119 -7.21 -2.01 -13.20
N GLN A 120 -6.96 -0.96 -12.42
CA GLN A 120 -6.76 0.39 -12.93
C GLN A 120 -5.31 0.63 -13.39
N ASP A 121 -5.13 1.57 -14.30
CA ASP A 121 -3.80 2.07 -14.67
C ASP A 121 -3.42 3.28 -13.81
N ILE A 122 -2.13 3.41 -13.47
CA ILE A 122 -1.55 4.59 -12.83
C ILE A 122 -0.61 5.25 -13.82
N LEU A 123 -0.83 6.54 -14.09
CA LEU A 123 0.09 7.34 -14.89
C LEU A 123 0.74 8.44 -14.03
N ILE A 124 2.06 8.42 -13.91
CA ILE A 124 2.83 9.46 -13.23
C ILE A 124 3.70 10.19 -14.25
N ALA A 125 3.44 11.48 -14.46
CA ALA A 125 4.26 12.32 -15.32
C ALA A 125 5.42 12.92 -14.53
N LEU A 126 6.63 12.83 -15.08
CA LEU A 126 7.83 13.48 -14.57
C LEU A 126 8.13 14.69 -15.44
N VAL A 127 8.09 15.87 -14.84
CA VAL A 127 8.29 17.14 -15.55
C VAL A 127 9.42 17.90 -14.88
N GLY A 128 10.32 18.48 -15.65
CA GLY A 128 11.39 19.31 -15.13
C GLY A 128 12.60 19.32 -16.03
N ASP A 129 13.54 20.22 -15.74
CA ASP A 129 14.75 20.37 -16.54
C ASP A 129 15.61 19.09 -16.59
N VAL A 130 16.47 19.04 -17.61
CA VAL A 130 17.53 18.04 -17.70
C VAL A 130 18.38 18.15 -16.43
N ASN A 131 18.70 17.01 -15.82
CA ASN A 131 19.43 16.93 -14.55
C ASN A 131 18.70 17.50 -13.32
N ALA A 132 17.38 17.75 -13.36
CA ALA A 132 16.59 18.04 -12.15
C ALA A 132 16.48 16.82 -11.19
N GLY A 133 16.93 15.65 -11.64
CA GLY A 133 17.00 14.41 -10.86
C GLY A 133 15.71 13.59 -10.85
N LYS A 134 14.94 13.67 -11.95
CA LYS A 134 13.72 12.89 -12.21
C LYS A 134 13.97 11.39 -12.05
N SER A 135 14.90 10.85 -12.85
CA SER A 135 15.33 9.45 -12.86
C SER A 135 15.82 8.96 -11.50
N SER A 136 16.72 9.72 -10.88
CA SER A 136 17.29 9.36 -9.58
C SER A 136 16.23 9.33 -8.48
N THR A 137 15.27 10.26 -8.51
CA THR A 137 14.17 10.30 -7.53
C THR A 137 13.20 9.16 -7.76
N LEU A 138 12.85 8.87 -9.01
CA LEU A 138 11.97 7.76 -9.36
C LEU A 138 12.50 6.44 -8.79
N ASN A 139 13.76 6.10 -9.09
CA ASN A 139 14.40 4.88 -8.59
C ASN A 139 14.40 4.80 -7.05
N ARG A 140 14.50 5.94 -6.35
CA ARG A 140 14.41 6.01 -4.89
C ARG A 140 12.99 5.80 -4.36
N ILE A 141 11.98 6.35 -5.04
CA ILE A 141 10.57 6.18 -4.65
C ILE A 141 10.19 4.70 -4.73
N VAL A 142 10.48 4.06 -5.87
CA VAL A 142 10.14 2.65 -6.10
C VAL A 142 11.05 1.68 -5.36
N GLY A 143 12.32 2.04 -5.16
CA GLY A 143 13.32 1.27 -4.41
C GLY A 143 14.16 0.31 -5.25
N GLU A 144 14.02 0.34 -6.57
CA GLU A 144 14.78 -0.41 -7.56
C GLU A 144 14.98 0.41 -8.86
N PRO A 145 15.98 0.09 -9.70
CA PRO A 145 16.14 0.75 -10.98
C PRO A 145 14.93 0.47 -11.91
N VAL A 146 14.33 1.52 -12.46
CA VAL A 146 13.29 1.40 -13.49
C VAL A 146 13.95 1.32 -14.87
N ALA A 147 13.64 0.28 -15.64
CA ALA A 147 14.16 0.12 -17.00
C ALA A 147 13.69 1.26 -17.92
N GLY A 148 14.55 1.71 -18.83
CA GLY A 148 14.27 2.84 -19.74
C GLY A 148 14.42 4.24 -19.13
N VAL A 149 14.64 4.34 -17.81
CA VAL A 149 14.83 5.62 -17.12
C VAL A 149 16.27 6.08 -17.22
N GLY A 150 16.50 7.22 -17.89
CA GLY A 150 17.84 7.81 -18.06
C GLY A 150 18.47 7.60 -19.44
N ALA A 151 17.65 7.53 -20.51
CA ALA A 151 18.14 7.65 -21.88
C ALA A 151 19.03 8.89 -22.04
N GLU A 152 20.07 8.78 -22.89
CA GLU A 152 21.08 9.83 -23.03
C GLU A 152 20.46 11.17 -23.48
N PRO A 153 20.93 12.32 -22.94
CA PRO A 153 20.45 13.63 -23.37
C PRO A 153 20.63 13.82 -24.87
N GLY A 154 19.52 13.92 -25.61
CA GLY A 154 19.54 14.19 -27.06
C GLY A 154 18.62 13.34 -27.93
N GLU A 155 18.01 12.27 -27.40
CA GLU A 155 17.25 11.30 -28.24
C GLU A 155 15.72 11.29 -28.05
N THR A 156 15.15 12.07 -27.14
CA THR A 156 13.69 11.99 -26.89
C THR A 156 12.87 12.95 -27.76
N ALA A 157 12.78 12.64 -29.06
CA ALA A 157 11.92 13.40 -29.99
C ALA A 157 10.41 13.10 -29.83
N ALA A 158 10.03 12.03 -29.10
CA ALA A 158 8.64 11.65 -28.85
C ALA A 158 8.43 11.25 -27.38
N ILE A 159 7.36 11.76 -26.75
CA ILE A 159 6.95 11.38 -25.40
C ILE A 159 6.46 9.94 -25.44
N LYS A 160 7.15 9.06 -24.71
CA LYS A 160 6.76 7.66 -24.57
C LYS A 160 6.62 7.30 -23.09
N PRO A 161 5.46 6.80 -22.66
CA PRO A 161 5.34 6.19 -21.36
C PRO A 161 6.18 4.91 -21.32
N TYR A 162 6.66 4.54 -20.16
CA TYR A 162 7.33 3.27 -19.91
C TYR A 162 6.67 2.57 -18.72
N LEU A 163 6.49 1.26 -18.85
CA LEU A 163 5.90 0.43 -17.81
C LEU A 163 6.96 0.11 -16.76
N PHE A 164 6.69 0.46 -15.51
CA PHE A 164 7.51 0.02 -14.38
C PHE A 164 7.17 -1.43 -13.98
N LYS A 165 5.98 -1.61 -13.40
CA LYS A 165 5.43 -2.90 -12.96
C LYS A 165 3.90 -2.86 -12.99
N ASP A 166 3.30 -4.01 -13.22
CA ASP A 166 1.85 -4.21 -13.32
C ASP A 166 1.21 -3.21 -14.29
N ARG A 167 0.49 -2.21 -13.77
CA ARG A 167 -0.22 -1.17 -14.52
C ARG A 167 0.26 0.23 -14.15
N ILE A 168 1.53 0.35 -13.74
CA ILE A 168 2.13 1.62 -13.31
C ILE A 168 3.04 2.14 -14.42
N PHE A 169 2.59 3.21 -15.06
CA PHE A 169 3.27 3.89 -16.13
C PHE A 169 3.89 5.18 -15.63
N PHE A 170 5.12 5.42 -16.06
CA PHE A 170 5.76 6.71 -15.94
C PHE A 170 5.92 7.32 -17.32
N VAL A 171 5.80 8.63 -17.41
CA VAL A 171 6.09 9.36 -18.65
C VAL A 171 7.07 10.47 -18.33
N ASP A 172 8.22 10.45 -18.99
CA ASP A 172 9.18 11.55 -18.91
C ASP A 172 8.91 12.50 -20.08
N THR A 173 8.70 13.76 -19.77
CA THR A 173 8.47 14.77 -20.81
C THR A 173 9.77 15.48 -21.15
N PRO A 174 10.04 15.79 -22.43
CA PRO A 174 11.18 16.61 -22.84
C PRO A 174 11.34 17.82 -21.92
N GLY A 175 12.59 18.18 -21.62
CA GLY A 175 12.90 19.21 -20.64
C GLY A 175 12.17 20.53 -20.93
N LEU A 176 11.99 21.36 -19.89
CA LEU A 176 11.25 22.62 -20.00
C LEU A 176 11.90 23.63 -20.98
N ASN A 177 13.17 23.40 -21.32
CA ASN A 177 13.95 24.17 -22.29
C ASN A 177 13.95 23.57 -23.71
N ASP A 178 13.36 22.40 -23.94
CA ASP A 178 13.15 21.87 -25.28
C ASP A 178 11.86 22.49 -25.83
N VAL A 179 12.02 23.64 -26.49
CA VAL A 179 10.98 24.55 -26.99
C VAL A 179 10.22 23.92 -28.17
N ARG A 180 9.59 22.77 -27.91
CA ARG A 180 8.41 22.26 -28.63
C ARG A 180 7.20 22.13 -27.70
N LEU A 181 7.26 22.78 -26.54
CA LEU A 181 6.16 22.94 -25.57
C LEU A 181 4.89 23.53 -26.21
N GLU A 182 4.97 24.10 -27.40
CA GLU A 182 3.80 24.70 -28.06
C GLU A 182 2.96 23.78 -28.94
N ASN A 183 3.37 22.56 -29.34
CA ASN A 183 2.44 21.68 -30.09
C ASN A 183 2.87 20.21 -30.19
N SER A 184 2.58 19.44 -29.16
CA SER A 184 1.99 18.12 -29.41
C SER A 184 0.80 17.99 -28.47
N GLN A 185 -0.40 18.00 -29.02
CA GLN A 185 -1.65 17.71 -28.31
C GLN A 185 -1.48 16.50 -27.37
N LEU A 186 -0.68 15.52 -27.81
CA LEU A 186 -0.30 14.32 -27.07
C LEU A 186 0.38 14.62 -25.71
N THR A 187 1.33 15.57 -25.65
CA THR A 187 2.00 15.97 -24.40
C THR A 187 0.99 16.47 -23.38
N MET A 188 0.10 17.36 -23.82
CA MET A 188 -0.95 17.91 -22.98
C MET A 188 -1.96 16.84 -22.58
N ASP A 189 -2.24 15.86 -23.44
CA ASP A 189 -3.12 14.74 -23.11
C ASP A 189 -2.50 13.84 -22.03
N TYR A 190 -1.18 13.61 -22.06
CA TYR A 190 -0.48 12.95 -20.95
C TYR A 190 -0.61 13.74 -19.64
N TYR A 191 -0.42 15.06 -19.65
CA TYR A 191 -0.61 15.88 -18.45
C TYR A 191 -2.05 15.84 -17.92
N ARG A 192 -3.06 15.94 -18.79
CA ARG A 192 -4.47 15.88 -18.40
C ARG A 192 -4.87 14.52 -17.84
N LYS A 193 -4.41 13.43 -18.47
CA LYS A 193 -4.75 12.05 -18.06
C LYS A 193 -3.89 11.54 -16.89
N ALA A 194 -2.75 12.17 -16.60
CA ALA A 194 -1.88 11.76 -15.51
C ALA A 194 -2.61 11.73 -14.17
N ASP A 195 -2.38 10.67 -13.40
CA ASP A 195 -2.89 10.59 -12.05
C ASP A 195 -2.19 11.59 -11.14
N ILE A 196 -0.87 11.74 -11.32
CA ILE A 196 0.00 12.64 -10.59
C ILE A 196 1.03 13.23 -11.56
N ILE A 197 1.33 14.51 -11.38
CA ILE A 197 2.48 15.16 -12.01
C ILE A 197 3.52 15.47 -10.94
N LEU A 198 4.73 14.93 -11.10
CA LEU A 198 5.89 15.29 -10.30
C LEU A 198 6.66 16.39 -11.04
N PHE A 199 6.53 17.63 -10.56
CA PHE A 199 7.17 18.79 -11.14
C PHE A 199 8.48 19.09 -10.41
N PHE A 200 9.61 18.78 -11.04
CA PHE A 200 10.93 18.83 -10.45
C PHE A 200 11.57 20.21 -10.60
N LEU A 201 12.08 20.72 -9.48
CA LEU A 201 12.92 21.91 -9.39
C LEU A 201 14.27 21.56 -8.80
N ASN A 202 15.34 22.19 -9.30
CA ASN A 202 16.69 21.99 -8.76
C ASN A 202 17.01 23.05 -7.69
N ALA A 203 17.11 22.64 -6.42
CA ALA A 203 17.41 23.51 -5.27
C ALA A 203 18.80 24.15 -5.31
N ALA A 204 19.78 23.50 -5.94
CA ALA A 204 21.19 23.89 -5.92
C ALA A 204 21.57 24.95 -6.98
N GLY A 205 20.61 25.78 -7.41
CA GLY A 205 20.82 26.77 -8.47
C GLY A 205 19.68 27.79 -8.55
N THR A 206 19.41 28.31 -9.75
CA THR A 206 18.24 29.16 -9.98
C THR A 206 16.97 28.33 -9.87
N VAL A 207 16.38 28.32 -8.68
CA VAL A 207 15.12 27.63 -8.43
C VAL A 207 13.96 28.42 -9.03
N TYR A 208 13.15 27.73 -9.83
CA TYR A 208 11.88 28.25 -10.36
C TYR A 208 12.09 29.47 -11.27
N SER A 209 12.93 29.27 -12.28
CA SER A 209 13.17 30.17 -13.39
C SER A 209 11.89 30.52 -14.17
N GLU A 210 11.95 31.55 -15.01
CA GLU A 210 10.79 31.97 -15.82
C GLU A 210 10.31 30.87 -16.79
N ALA A 211 11.21 30.02 -17.30
CA ALA A 211 10.83 28.86 -18.11
C ALA A 211 10.09 27.79 -17.28
N GLU A 212 10.56 27.53 -16.05
CA GLU A 212 9.89 26.64 -15.11
C GLU A 212 8.51 27.17 -14.70
N LYS A 213 8.38 28.48 -14.46
CA LYS A 213 7.10 29.12 -14.15
C LYS A 213 6.09 28.97 -15.29
N ARG A 214 6.47 29.30 -16.52
CA ARG A 214 5.60 29.17 -17.70
C ARG A 214 5.12 27.72 -17.89
N SER A 215 6.03 26.77 -17.72
CA SER A 215 5.72 25.34 -17.83
C SER A 215 4.77 24.89 -16.73
N PHE A 216 5.03 25.32 -15.49
CA PHE A 216 4.15 25.03 -14.35
C PHE A 216 2.75 25.62 -14.55
N GLU A 217 2.64 26.86 -15.05
CA GLU A 217 1.35 27.50 -15.34
C GLU A 217 0.54 26.73 -16.38
N ALA A 218 1.17 26.33 -17.49
CA ALA A 218 0.51 25.54 -18.53
C ALA A 218 -0.01 24.18 -18.01
N ILE A 219 0.76 23.54 -17.13
CA ILE A 219 0.42 22.23 -16.57
C ILE A 219 -0.63 22.34 -15.47
N ARG A 220 -0.54 23.37 -14.63
CA ARG A 220 -1.48 23.62 -13.52
C ARG A 220 -2.92 23.75 -14.01
N ASP A 221 -3.11 24.34 -15.18
CA ASP A 221 -4.44 24.48 -15.77
C ASP A 221 -4.95 23.16 -16.37
N ALA A 222 -4.05 22.24 -16.71
CA ALA A 222 -4.38 20.92 -17.25
C ALA A 222 -4.62 19.85 -16.16
N ASN A 223 -3.94 19.93 -15.01
CA ASN A 223 -4.07 18.95 -13.94
C ASN A 223 -3.84 19.56 -12.54
N ALA A 224 -4.76 19.28 -11.62
CA ALA A 224 -4.68 19.77 -10.24
C ALA A 224 -3.78 18.92 -9.33
N ASN A 225 -3.41 17.70 -9.73
CA ASN A 225 -2.66 16.74 -8.91
C ASN A 225 -1.14 16.87 -9.13
N ILE A 226 -0.61 18.07 -8.85
CA ILE A 226 0.82 18.36 -9.00
C ILE A 226 1.51 18.31 -7.64
N VAL A 227 2.63 17.60 -7.57
CA VAL A 227 3.59 17.66 -6.46
C VAL A 227 4.85 18.34 -6.97
N VAL A 228 5.21 19.45 -6.36
CA VAL A 228 6.48 20.13 -6.68
C VAL A 228 7.59 19.45 -5.89
N VAL A 229 8.50 18.80 -6.61
CA VAL A 229 9.63 18.08 -6.05
C VAL A 229 10.86 18.99 -6.10
N LEU A 230 11.17 19.62 -4.97
CA LEU A 230 12.37 20.46 -4.86
C LEU A 230 13.55 19.56 -4.53
N ASN A 231 14.32 19.18 -5.55
CA ASN A 231 15.38 18.18 -5.43
C ASN A 231 16.76 18.81 -5.22
N LYS A 232 17.75 18.00 -4.79
CA LYS A 232 19.14 18.39 -4.49
C LYS A 232 19.28 19.32 -3.29
N ILE A 233 18.43 19.16 -2.28
CA ILE A 233 18.47 19.97 -1.04
C ILE A 233 19.78 19.78 -0.26
N ASP A 234 20.48 18.67 -0.49
CA ASP A 234 21.79 18.38 0.08
C ASP A 234 22.93 19.27 -0.45
N ALA A 235 22.65 20.08 -1.47
CA ALA A 235 23.57 21.04 -2.07
C ALA A 235 22.99 22.47 -2.11
N ALA A 236 21.93 22.73 -1.33
CA ALA A 236 21.26 24.02 -1.26
C ALA A 236 21.24 24.55 0.18
N ASP A 237 21.43 25.86 0.33
CA ASP A 237 21.25 26.57 1.58
C ASP A 237 19.84 27.16 1.67
N GLU A 238 19.37 27.46 2.90
CA GLU A 238 18.06 28.09 3.15
C GLU A 238 16.85 27.36 2.49
N VAL A 239 16.83 26.03 2.51
CA VAL A 239 15.82 25.18 1.85
C VAL A 239 14.39 25.59 2.23
N GLU A 240 14.14 25.88 3.51
CA GLU A 240 12.84 26.33 4.01
C GLU A 240 12.37 27.61 3.31
N ARG A 241 13.27 28.58 3.15
CA ARG A 241 12.97 29.85 2.47
C ARG A 241 12.68 29.63 0.98
N ILE A 242 13.39 28.71 0.34
CA ILE A 242 13.13 28.32 -1.05
C ILE A 242 11.72 27.72 -1.16
N VAL A 243 11.36 26.80 -0.25
CA VAL A 243 10.02 26.19 -0.20
C VAL A 243 8.94 27.24 -0.01
N GLU A 244 9.12 28.20 0.91
CA GLU A 244 8.15 29.29 1.14
C GLU A 244 7.96 30.16 -0.10
N ARG A 245 9.05 30.55 -0.76
CA ARG A 245 9.00 31.32 -2.00
C ARG A 245 8.26 30.57 -3.10
N VAL A 246 8.64 29.31 -3.37
CA VAL A 246 7.98 28.49 -4.40
C VAL A 246 6.50 28.27 -4.04
N ARG A 247 6.16 28.13 -2.75
CA ARG A 247 4.77 28.03 -2.28
C ARG A 247 3.97 29.29 -2.62
N ALA A 248 4.54 30.47 -2.37
CA ALA A 248 3.89 31.73 -2.70
C ALA A 248 3.67 31.86 -4.21
N GLU A 249 4.70 31.57 -5.01
CA GLU A 249 4.66 31.72 -6.47
C GLU A 249 3.81 30.65 -7.18
N THR A 250 3.58 29.49 -6.56
CA THR A 250 2.66 28.45 -7.06
C THR A 250 1.21 28.64 -6.58
N GLY A 251 0.94 29.70 -5.79
CA GLY A 251 -0.38 30.04 -5.27
C GLY A 251 -0.83 29.22 -4.05
N GLY A 252 0.10 28.56 -3.35
CA GLY A 252 -0.10 27.94 -2.04
C GLY A 252 -0.90 26.63 -2.01
N ARG A 253 -1.40 26.16 -3.17
CA ARG A 253 -2.32 25.02 -3.27
C ARG A 253 -1.63 23.66 -3.51
N PHE A 254 -0.35 23.67 -3.86
CA PHE A 254 0.39 22.46 -4.23
C PHE A 254 1.33 22.03 -3.11
N ASP A 255 1.48 20.71 -2.98
CA ASP A 255 2.48 20.14 -2.08
C ASP A 255 3.87 20.37 -2.67
N ILE A 256 4.73 21.00 -1.87
CA ILE A 256 6.16 21.14 -2.18
C ILE A 256 6.91 20.22 -1.24
N VAL A 257 7.62 19.25 -1.82
CA VAL A 257 8.37 18.25 -1.07
C VAL A 257 9.86 18.45 -1.37
N PRO A 258 10.63 19.03 -0.42
CA PRO A 258 12.08 19.11 -0.53
C PRO A 258 12.67 17.72 -0.38
N VAL A 259 13.49 17.25 -1.33
CA VAL A 259 14.12 15.93 -1.33
C VAL A 259 15.58 15.97 -1.76
N SER A 260 16.32 14.93 -1.37
CA SER A 260 17.60 14.61 -1.98
C SER A 260 17.56 13.20 -2.55
N SER A 261 17.58 13.05 -3.87
CA SER A 261 17.77 11.72 -4.47
C SER A 261 19.16 11.14 -4.18
N ARG A 262 20.15 11.99 -3.83
CA ARG A 262 21.52 11.58 -3.51
C ARG A 262 21.60 10.92 -2.14
N THR A 263 21.05 11.56 -1.11
CA THR A 263 21.11 11.04 0.27
C THR A 263 19.92 10.14 0.60
N GLY A 264 18.79 10.33 -0.08
CA GLY A 264 17.51 9.70 0.25
C GLY A 264 16.64 10.53 1.20
N GLU A 265 17.10 11.72 1.58
CA GLU A 265 16.37 12.61 2.48
C GLU A 265 14.99 12.96 1.92
N ASN A 266 13.96 12.85 2.77
CA ASN A 266 12.54 13.10 2.49
C ASN A 266 11.92 12.26 1.36
N ILE A 267 12.58 11.21 0.84
CA ILE A 267 11.99 10.30 -0.15
C ILE A 267 10.74 9.62 0.42
N ASP A 268 10.74 9.22 1.69
CA ASP A 268 9.57 8.63 2.34
C ASP A 268 8.41 9.63 2.44
N ARG A 269 8.71 10.92 2.63
CA ARG A 269 7.71 12.00 2.60
C ARG A 269 7.13 12.17 1.20
N LEU A 270 7.96 12.13 0.16
CA LEU A 270 7.48 12.19 -1.23
C LEU A 270 6.60 10.98 -1.57
N ARG A 271 7.03 9.76 -1.21
CA ARG A 271 6.24 8.53 -1.37
C ARG A 271 4.90 8.63 -0.63
N ALA A 272 4.90 9.17 0.59
CA ALA A 272 3.70 9.41 1.37
C ALA A 272 2.72 10.37 0.68
N THR A 273 3.21 11.48 0.10
CA THR A 273 2.39 12.43 -0.66
C THR A 273 1.80 11.79 -1.91
N ILE A 274 2.58 11.01 -2.65
CA ILE A 274 2.11 10.27 -3.84
C ILE A 274 1.00 9.29 -3.46
N LEU A 275 1.20 8.47 -2.43
CA LEU A 275 0.20 7.52 -1.95
C LEU A 275 -1.10 8.22 -1.51
N GLU A 276 -1.00 9.37 -0.86
CA GLU A 276 -2.17 10.15 -0.43
C GLU A 276 -2.98 10.67 -1.62
N LEU A 277 -2.32 11.16 -2.68
CA LEU A 277 -3.00 11.58 -3.91
C LEU A 277 -3.65 10.40 -4.64
N LEU A 278 -2.96 9.26 -4.74
CA LEU A 278 -3.53 8.05 -5.35
C LEU A 278 -4.68 7.45 -4.54
N ARG A 279 -4.66 7.59 -3.21
CA ARG A 279 -5.74 7.12 -2.33
C ARG A 279 -7.07 7.82 -2.65
N LYS A 280 -7.04 9.12 -2.96
CA LYS A 280 -8.22 9.88 -3.39
C LYS A 280 -8.85 9.34 -4.68
N LYS A 281 -8.08 8.58 -5.47
CA LYS A 281 -8.48 7.93 -6.71
C LYS A 281 -8.65 6.41 -6.58
N SER A 282 -8.53 5.86 -5.36
CA SER A 282 -8.54 4.40 -5.11
C SER A 282 -7.52 3.64 -5.96
N LYS A 283 -6.27 4.14 -5.99
CA LYS A 283 -5.13 3.54 -6.70
C LYS A 283 -3.90 3.34 -5.79
N ASP A 284 -4.00 3.61 -4.48
CA ASP A 284 -2.86 3.57 -3.57
C ASP A 284 -2.33 2.16 -3.31
N LEU A 285 -3.18 1.14 -3.28
CA LEU A 285 -2.78 -0.26 -3.09
C LEU A 285 -1.98 -0.79 -4.28
N LEU A 286 -2.43 -0.49 -5.50
CA LEU A 286 -1.73 -0.87 -6.73
C LEU A 286 -0.31 -0.28 -6.76
N PHE A 287 -0.16 0.99 -6.38
CA PHE A 287 1.16 1.59 -6.25
C PHE A 287 1.95 0.97 -5.10
N ALA A 288 1.39 0.91 -3.89
CA ALA A 288 2.09 0.48 -2.69
C ALA A 288 2.61 -0.96 -2.76
N ARG A 289 1.86 -1.90 -3.35
CA ARG A 289 2.28 -3.31 -3.49
C ARG A 289 3.52 -3.47 -4.37
N ASN A 290 3.76 -2.51 -5.26
CA ASN A 290 4.89 -2.46 -6.20
C ASN A 290 6.09 -1.67 -5.67
N LEU A 291 6.00 -1.10 -4.45
CA LEU A 291 7.13 -0.47 -3.80
C LEU A 291 7.95 -1.49 -3.02
N LYS A 292 9.27 -1.28 -2.97
CA LYS A 292 10.16 -2.08 -2.11
C LYS A 292 9.86 -1.86 -0.62
N GLU A 293 9.64 -0.62 -0.22
CA GLU A 293 9.33 -0.24 1.15
C GLU A 293 7.81 -0.23 1.37
N LYS A 294 7.30 -1.29 2.01
CA LYS A 294 5.86 -1.51 2.27
C LYS A 294 5.49 -1.21 3.72
N SER A 295 6.46 -1.23 4.62
CA SER A 295 6.27 -1.18 6.07
C SER A 295 5.62 0.13 6.51
N ALA A 296 6.08 1.25 5.93
CA ALA A 296 5.53 2.57 6.20
C ALA A 296 4.06 2.69 5.77
N THR A 297 3.67 2.12 4.62
CA THR A 297 2.28 2.11 4.14
C THR A 297 1.40 1.23 5.03
N ALA A 298 1.86 0.03 5.36
CA ALA A 298 1.17 -0.87 6.28
C ALA A 298 0.88 -0.19 7.63
N ASN A 299 1.88 0.50 8.21
CA ASN A 299 1.70 1.23 9.47
C ASN A 299 0.56 2.26 9.39
N LYS A 300 0.47 3.04 8.31
CA LYS A 300 -0.59 4.04 8.13
C LYS A 300 -1.97 3.40 8.03
N TRP A 301 -2.11 2.31 7.28
CA TRP A 301 -3.38 1.59 7.17
C TRP A 301 -3.81 0.98 8.51
N ILE A 302 -2.85 0.38 9.25
CA ILE A 302 -3.10 -0.18 10.60
C ILE A 302 -3.57 0.92 11.57
N LEU A 303 -2.88 2.07 11.59
CA LEU A 303 -3.24 3.22 12.43
C LEU A 303 -4.61 3.80 12.06
N GLY A 304 -4.91 3.95 10.76
CA GLY A 304 -6.20 4.46 10.29
C GLY A 304 -7.37 3.52 10.60
N ALA A 305 -7.18 2.22 10.41
CA ALA A 305 -8.16 1.19 10.78
C ALA A 305 -8.39 1.17 12.29
N ALA A 306 -7.32 1.27 13.09
CA ALA A 306 -7.44 1.33 14.54
C ALA A 306 -8.14 2.59 15.03
N ALA A 307 -7.88 3.76 14.46
CA ALA A 307 -8.60 4.98 14.78
C ALA A 307 -10.10 4.82 14.47
N SER A 308 -10.43 4.23 13.32
CA SER A 308 -11.81 3.99 12.88
C SER A 308 -12.54 3.02 13.80
N ALA A 309 -11.97 1.84 14.07
CA ALA A 309 -12.50 0.89 15.04
C ALA A 309 -12.58 1.50 16.44
N GLY A 310 -11.62 2.36 16.78
CA GLY A 310 -11.56 3.07 18.04
C GLY A 310 -12.78 3.95 18.28
N ALA A 311 -13.14 4.74 17.27
CA ALA A 311 -14.32 5.59 17.26
C ALA A 311 -15.62 4.78 17.31
N ILE A 312 -15.71 3.67 16.57
CA ILE A 312 -16.90 2.78 16.59
C ILE A 312 -17.11 2.18 17.97
N GLY A 313 -16.06 1.62 18.58
CA GLY A 313 -16.15 0.97 19.90
C GLY A 313 -16.32 1.96 21.08
N ALA A 314 -16.21 3.26 20.84
CA ALA A 314 -16.56 4.29 21.82
C ALA A 314 -18.06 4.67 21.77
N ALA A 315 -18.81 4.20 20.76
CA ALA A 315 -20.25 4.40 20.68
C ALA A 315 -20.99 3.52 21.71
N PRO A 316 -22.04 4.04 22.38
CA PRO A 316 -22.76 3.31 23.42
C PRO A 316 -23.78 2.31 22.83
N ILE A 317 -23.34 1.40 21.94
CA ILE A 317 -24.21 0.39 21.33
C ILE A 317 -23.68 -1.01 21.67
N PRO A 318 -24.17 -1.65 22.75
CA PRO A 318 -23.71 -2.97 23.16
C PRO A 318 -23.95 -4.03 22.08
N GLY A 319 -22.89 -4.68 21.58
CA GLY A 319 -22.95 -5.84 20.68
C GLY A 319 -23.23 -5.52 19.21
N ALA A 320 -23.70 -4.32 18.87
CA ALA A 320 -23.91 -3.88 17.47
C ALA A 320 -22.63 -3.31 16.83
N ASP A 321 -21.61 -3.02 17.65
CA ASP A 321 -20.29 -2.56 17.25
C ASP A 321 -19.44 -3.68 16.61
N ILE A 322 -19.76 -4.95 16.88
CA ILE A 322 -19.01 -6.11 16.40
C ILE A 322 -18.95 -6.16 14.86
N VAL A 323 -20.08 -5.99 14.16
CA VAL A 323 -20.13 -6.09 12.69
C VAL A 323 -19.37 -4.94 12.01
N PRO A 324 -19.56 -3.67 12.37
CA PRO A 324 -18.76 -2.57 11.81
C PRO A 324 -17.27 -2.64 12.15
N ILE A 325 -16.88 -3.07 13.37
CA ILE A 325 -15.47 -3.30 13.71
C ILE A 325 -14.89 -4.44 12.87
N THR A 326 -15.66 -5.51 12.68
CA THR A 326 -15.28 -6.65 11.84
C THR A 326 -15.03 -6.21 10.40
N ALA A 327 -15.88 -5.35 9.83
CA ALA A 327 -15.66 -4.78 8.51
C ALA A 327 -14.30 -4.07 8.41
N VAL A 328 -14.01 -3.17 9.36
CA VAL A 328 -12.73 -2.45 9.43
C VAL A 328 -11.53 -3.41 9.52
N GLN A 329 -11.62 -4.43 10.37
CA GLN A 329 -10.54 -5.40 10.55
C GLN A 329 -10.35 -6.30 9.32
N ILE A 330 -11.43 -6.77 8.69
CA ILE A 330 -11.35 -7.57 7.46
C ILE A 330 -10.76 -6.74 6.32
N GLY A 331 -11.21 -5.50 6.14
CA GLY A 331 -10.63 -4.59 5.13
C GLY A 331 -9.15 -4.31 5.35
N LEU A 332 -8.71 -4.18 6.60
CA LEU A 332 -7.28 -4.09 6.93
C LEU A 332 -6.53 -5.36 6.53
N LEU A 333 -7.03 -6.54 6.93
CA LEU A 333 -6.38 -7.82 6.65
C LEU A 333 -6.24 -8.09 5.15
N THR A 334 -7.30 -7.87 4.37
CA THR A 334 -7.26 -8.09 2.91
C THR A 334 -6.32 -7.12 2.21
N ARG A 335 -6.28 -5.84 2.61
CA ARG A 335 -5.30 -4.87 2.08
C ARG A 335 -3.86 -5.23 2.43
N LEU A 336 -3.58 -5.66 3.68
CA LEU A 336 -2.25 -6.12 4.07
C LEU A 336 -1.84 -7.38 3.28
N ALA A 337 -2.75 -8.34 3.11
CA ALA A 337 -2.52 -9.55 2.33
C ALA A 337 -2.09 -9.22 0.90
N VAL A 338 -2.79 -8.29 0.23
CA VAL A 338 -2.44 -7.87 -1.14
C VAL A 338 -1.17 -7.03 -1.19
N LEU A 339 -0.94 -6.12 -0.23
CA LEU A 339 0.28 -5.31 -0.15
C LEU A 339 1.54 -6.19 -0.11
N TYR A 340 1.52 -7.24 0.72
CA TYR A 340 2.64 -8.17 0.88
C TYR A 340 2.62 -9.34 -0.13
N GLY A 341 1.61 -9.44 -1.01
CA GLY A 341 1.51 -10.53 -1.99
C GLY A 341 1.23 -11.91 -1.36
N ARG A 342 0.60 -11.93 -0.19
CA ARG A 342 0.34 -13.12 0.63
C ARG A 342 -1.18 -13.27 0.81
N PRO A 343 -1.90 -13.94 -0.10
CA PRO A 343 -3.35 -14.02 -0.04
C PRO A 343 -3.80 -14.70 1.26
N ILE A 344 -4.84 -14.13 1.88
CA ILE A 344 -5.49 -14.68 3.07
C ILE A 344 -6.82 -15.28 2.64
N SER A 345 -7.20 -16.44 3.16
CA SER A 345 -8.53 -16.99 2.88
C SER A 345 -9.62 -16.28 3.68
N LYS A 346 -10.86 -16.37 3.21
CA LYS A 346 -12.05 -15.87 3.92
C LYS A 346 -12.16 -16.49 5.32
N GLU A 347 -11.90 -17.78 5.44
CA GLU A 347 -11.93 -18.52 6.70
C GLU A 347 -10.87 -18.01 7.66
N THR A 348 -9.62 -17.85 7.21
CA THR A 348 -8.52 -17.36 8.05
C THR A 348 -8.77 -15.92 8.49
N ALA A 349 -9.21 -15.03 7.59
CA ALA A 349 -9.55 -13.66 7.95
C ALA A 349 -10.62 -13.60 9.05
N ARG A 350 -11.69 -14.40 8.89
CA ARG A 350 -12.75 -14.53 9.89
C ARG A 350 -12.23 -15.07 11.23
N GLU A 351 -11.46 -16.15 11.22
CA GLU A 351 -10.93 -16.75 12.45
C GLU A 351 -10.00 -15.82 13.23
N LEU A 352 -9.16 -15.04 12.53
CA LEU A 352 -8.31 -14.04 13.16
C LEU A 352 -9.13 -12.94 13.84
N VAL A 353 -10.16 -12.43 13.16
CA VAL A 353 -11.06 -11.44 13.75
C VAL A 353 -11.80 -12.04 14.95
N LEU A 354 -12.35 -13.26 14.82
CA LEU A 354 -13.05 -13.93 15.92
C LEU A 354 -12.15 -14.10 17.16
N ALA A 355 -10.88 -14.47 16.96
CA ALA A 355 -9.91 -14.60 18.04
C ALA A 355 -9.67 -13.28 18.80
N THR A 356 -9.80 -12.13 18.12
CA THR A 356 -9.74 -10.81 18.78
C THR A 356 -11.02 -10.45 19.52
N VAL A 357 -12.18 -10.86 19.00
CA VAL A 357 -13.50 -10.59 19.61
C VAL A 357 -13.73 -11.43 20.87
N VAL A 358 -13.39 -12.72 20.82
CA VAL A 358 -13.63 -13.69 21.92
C VAL A 358 -12.50 -13.68 22.96
N GLY A 359 -11.30 -13.24 22.57
CA GLY A 359 -10.11 -13.32 23.41
C GLY A 359 -9.96 -12.17 24.41
N ASN A 360 -9.98 -12.47 25.71
CA ASN A 360 -9.41 -11.61 26.77
C ASN A 360 -7.92 -11.25 26.57
N ILE A 361 -7.28 -11.83 25.55
CA ILE A 361 -5.88 -11.67 25.16
C ILE A 361 -5.54 -10.22 24.76
N GLY A 362 -6.54 -9.38 24.48
CA GLY A 362 -6.36 -8.04 23.93
C GLY A 362 -6.15 -6.88 24.91
N LYS A 363 -6.36 -6.97 26.23
CA LYS A 363 -6.34 -5.77 27.10
C LYS A 363 -4.96 -5.44 27.73
N SER A 364 -4.17 -6.45 28.14
CA SER A 364 -2.90 -6.25 28.87
C SER A 364 -1.66 -6.34 27.98
N VAL A 365 -1.65 -7.21 26.97
CA VAL A 365 -0.58 -7.30 25.93
C VAL A 365 -0.54 -6.02 25.08
N PHE A 366 -1.69 -5.39 24.95
CA PHE A 366 -1.98 -4.24 24.11
C PHE A 366 -1.33 -2.92 24.54
N ARG A 367 -1.29 -2.59 25.84
CA ARG A 367 -0.60 -1.37 26.32
C ARG A 367 0.91 -1.40 26.03
N GLN A 368 1.45 -2.58 25.72
CA GLN A 368 2.87 -2.81 25.50
C GLN A 368 3.26 -2.81 24.01
N VAL A 369 2.45 -3.39 23.11
CA VAL A 369 2.69 -3.33 21.66
C VAL A 369 2.63 -1.88 21.15
N VAL A 370 1.70 -1.08 21.68
CA VAL A 370 1.57 0.36 21.38
C VAL A 370 2.84 1.15 21.69
N LYS A 371 3.62 0.74 22.72
CA LYS A 371 4.86 1.42 23.11
C LYS A 371 6.02 1.13 22.16
N LEU A 372 5.90 0.14 21.28
CA LEU A 372 6.94 -0.23 20.31
C LEU A 372 6.89 0.62 19.04
N PHE A 373 5.83 1.41 18.84
CA PHE A 373 5.64 2.24 17.66
C PHE A 373 5.60 3.73 18.03
N PRO A 374 6.57 4.54 17.57
CA PRO A 374 6.57 5.99 17.79
C PRO A 374 5.26 6.63 17.32
N GLY A 375 4.61 7.42 18.18
CA GLY A 375 3.35 8.11 17.87
C GLY A 375 2.07 7.27 18.04
N ALA A 376 2.15 5.96 18.29
CA ALA A 376 0.96 5.11 18.49
C ALA A 376 0.33 5.25 19.89
N GLY A 377 1.07 5.78 20.87
CA GLY A 377 0.65 5.94 22.26
C GLY A 377 -0.59 6.81 22.49
N SER A 378 -0.79 7.84 21.67
CA SER A 378 -1.96 8.73 21.75
C SER A 378 -3.21 8.15 21.09
N ILE A 379 -3.04 7.36 20.02
CA ILE A 379 -4.15 6.78 19.22
C ILE A 379 -4.77 5.56 19.92
N ALA A 380 -3.94 4.77 20.62
CA ALA A 380 -4.38 3.59 21.35
C ALA A 380 -5.07 3.91 22.70
N GLY A 381 -5.02 5.16 23.16
CA GLY A 381 -5.54 5.55 24.48
C GLY A 381 -7.07 5.60 24.60
N ALA A 382 -7.82 5.50 23.51
CA ALA A 382 -9.24 5.89 23.50
C ALA A 382 -10.26 4.73 23.61
N SER A 383 -10.01 3.52 23.07
CA SER A 383 -10.95 2.40 23.22
C SER A 383 -10.37 1.00 22.96
N VAL A 384 -11.03 -0.04 23.50
CA VAL A 384 -10.64 -1.46 23.37
C VAL A 384 -10.75 -1.97 21.91
N ALA A 385 -11.60 -1.38 21.08
CA ALA A 385 -11.75 -1.80 19.68
C ALA A 385 -10.57 -1.37 18.80
N GLY A 386 -10.13 -0.11 18.91
CA GLY A 386 -8.96 0.38 18.18
C GLY A 386 -7.70 -0.35 18.60
N ALA A 387 -7.62 -0.68 19.88
CA ALA A 387 -6.57 -1.48 20.48
C ALA A 387 -6.34 -2.85 19.83
N MET A 388 -7.42 -3.63 19.73
CA MET A 388 -7.41 -4.96 19.13
C MET A 388 -7.05 -4.89 17.64
N THR A 389 -7.50 -3.83 16.96
CA THR A 389 -7.22 -3.60 15.54
C THR A 389 -5.74 -3.28 15.28
N LEU A 390 -5.10 -2.44 16.12
CA LEU A 390 -3.64 -2.23 16.05
C LEU A 390 -2.89 -3.54 16.22
N ALA A 391 -3.25 -4.30 17.26
CA ALA A 391 -2.59 -5.53 17.65
C ALA A 391 -2.63 -6.58 16.52
N LEU A 392 -3.83 -6.80 15.97
CA LEU A 392 -4.03 -7.70 14.84
C LEU A 392 -3.25 -7.25 13.60
N GLY A 393 -3.35 -5.96 13.24
CA GLY A 393 -2.65 -5.40 12.08
C GLY A 393 -1.14 -5.58 12.16
N TYR A 394 -0.53 -5.23 13.29
CA TYR A 394 0.91 -5.37 13.49
C TYR A 394 1.38 -6.82 13.58
N ALA A 395 0.58 -7.71 14.17
CA ALA A 395 0.90 -9.14 14.20
C ALA A 395 0.93 -9.74 12.78
N VAL A 396 -0.07 -9.41 11.95
CA VAL A 396 -0.13 -9.87 10.56
C VAL A 396 0.98 -9.27 9.71
N LYS A 397 1.22 -7.97 9.84
CA LYS A 397 2.34 -7.28 9.20
C LYS A 397 3.67 -7.95 9.55
N TYR A 398 3.94 -8.19 10.83
CA TYR A 398 5.18 -8.81 11.29
C TYR A 398 5.35 -10.22 10.71
N ALA A 399 4.28 -11.02 10.72
CA ALA A 399 4.30 -12.35 10.12
C ALA A 399 4.62 -12.31 8.62
N TYR A 400 4.03 -11.37 7.86
CA TYR A 400 4.35 -11.22 6.43
C TYR A 400 5.78 -10.75 6.17
N GLU A 401 6.32 -9.85 6.99
CA GLU A 401 7.71 -9.38 6.88
C GLU A 401 8.76 -10.45 7.24
N HIS A 402 8.34 -11.53 7.89
CA HIS A 402 9.20 -12.65 8.31
C HIS A 402 8.77 -13.99 7.69
N ASP A 403 8.01 -13.95 6.58
CA ASP A 403 7.58 -15.13 5.81
C ASP A 403 6.87 -16.21 6.64
N MET A 404 6.12 -15.79 7.67
CA MET A 404 5.36 -16.68 8.53
C MET A 404 3.96 -16.92 7.95
N GLU A 405 3.50 -18.18 7.96
CA GLU A 405 2.12 -18.49 7.63
C GLU A 405 1.16 -17.90 8.66
N ILE A 406 0.17 -17.17 8.15
CA ILE A 406 -0.87 -16.57 8.98
C ILE A 406 -1.87 -17.65 9.40
N SER A 407 -1.89 -17.94 10.69
CA SER A 407 -2.90 -18.75 11.34
C SER A 407 -3.24 -18.16 12.71
N THR A 408 -4.36 -18.58 13.29
CA THR A 408 -4.72 -18.24 14.67
C THR A 408 -3.62 -18.63 15.66
N ALA A 409 -2.97 -19.78 15.44
CA ALA A 409 -1.85 -20.24 16.24
C ALA A 409 -0.60 -19.35 16.08
N THR A 410 -0.27 -18.93 14.87
CA THR A 410 0.86 -18.02 14.59
C THR A 410 0.65 -16.68 15.26
N VAL A 411 -0.53 -16.09 15.09
CA VAL A 411 -0.86 -14.78 15.69
C VAL A 411 -0.85 -14.87 17.22
N THR A 412 -1.39 -15.95 17.79
CA THR A 412 -1.32 -16.22 19.24
C THR A 412 0.12 -16.40 19.75
N LYS A 413 0.97 -17.07 18.98
CA LYS A 413 2.40 -17.24 19.30
C LYS A 413 3.14 -15.91 19.25
N LEU A 414 2.89 -15.08 18.24
CA LEU A 414 3.45 -13.73 18.13
C LEU A 414 3.07 -12.89 19.35
N TYR A 415 1.80 -12.94 19.76
CA TYR A 415 1.36 -12.31 21.01
C TYR A 415 2.16 -12.82 22.23
N GLY A 416 2.38 -14.13 22.32
CA GLY A 416 3.19 -14.72 23.39
C GLY A 416 4.67 -14.30 23.36
N MET A 417 5.26 -14.09 22.19
CA MET A 417 6.65 -13.63 22.04
C MET A 417 6.82 -12.17 22.45
N PHE A 418 5.94 -11.28 21.99
CA PHE A 418 5.95 -9.87 22.40
C PHE A 418 5.81 -9.72 23.92
N ARG A 419 5.06 -10.62 24.57
CA ARG A 419 4.95 -10.70 26.04
C ARG A 419 6.27 -11.08 26.72
N LYS A 420 7.03 -12.05 26.17
CA LYS A 420 8.25 -12.60 26.79
C LYS A 420 9.46 -11.66 26.72
N GLN A 421 9.65 -10.95 25.61
CA GLN A 421 10.79 -10.02 25.45
C GLN A 421 10.80 -8.89 26.50
N GLN A 422 9.66 -8.53 27.09
CA GLN A 422 9.60 -7.54 28.17
C GLN A 422 9.78 -8.11 29.58
N GLY A 423 9.53 -9.40 29.79
CA GLY A 423 9.89 -10.05 31.06
C GLY A 423 11.39 -9.96 31.34
N ALA A 424 12.22 -9.98 30.28
CA ALA A 424 13.65 -9.80 30.36
C ALA A 424 14.11 -8.33 30.47
N ALA A 425 13.35 -7.38 29.89
CA ALA A 425 13.67 -5.95 29.97
C ALA A 425 13.20 -5.28 31.28
N GLY A 426 12.17 -5.82 31.93
CA GLY A 426 11.64 -5.33 33.21
C GLY A 426 12.42 -5.79 34.45
N THR A 427 13.21 -6.85 34.34
CA THR A 427 14.09 -7.35 35.43
C THR A 427 15.50 -6.75 35.38
N ALA A 428 15.85 -6.01 34.34
CA ALA A 428 17.13 -5.31 34.22
C ALA A 428 17.09 -3.85 34.72
N GLY A 429 15.94 -3.40 35.23
CA GLY A 429 15.69 -2.02 35.67
C GLY A 429 15.03 -1.90 37.05
N THR A 430 15.24 -2.88 37.94
CA THR A 430 14.93 -2.79 39.38
C THR A 430 16.19 -2.93 40.19
#